data_AF-A0A1G3SN05-F1
#
_entry.id   AF-A0A1G3SN05-F1
#
_cell.length_a   1.000
_cell.length_b   1.000
_cell.length_c   1.000
_cell.angle_alpha   90.00
_cell.angle_beta   90.00
_cell.angle_gamma   90.00
#
_symmetry.space_group_name_H-M   'P 1'
#
loop_
_entity.id
_entity.type
_entity.pdbx_description
1 polymer ?
#
loop_
_entity_poly.entity_id
_entity_poly.type
_entity_poly.pdbx_seq_one_letter_code
_entity_poly.pdbx_strand_id
1 'polypeptide(L)' 'MESTKEQLIADIENLLNRYDEVKPTHINPELLQFLDRQTLLSIIDSILRQQEKTNETNIEWLEQFKQY' A
#
# COMPACT_ATOMS: atom_id res chain seq x y z
N MET A 1 3.47 14.16 9.21
CA MET A 1 2.67 14.89 8.20
C MET A 1 1.56 13.94 7.81
N GLU A 2 0.28 14.30 7.92
CA GLU A 2 -0.82 13.39 7.58
C GLU A 2 -0.76 13.02 6.09
N SER A 3 -0.50 11.76 5.75
CA SER A 3 -0.44 11.32 4.34
C SER A 3 -1.78 11.58 3.67
N THR A 4 -1.85 12.22 2.50
CA THR A 4 -3.15 12.45 1.84
C THR A 4 -3.73 11.15 1.29
N LYS A 5 -5.06 11.09 1.05
CA LYS A 5 -5.68 9.90 0.41
C LYS A 5 -4.98 9.55 -0.90
N GLU A 6 -4.55 10.57 -1.66
CA GLU A 6 -3.81 10.41 -2.91
C GLU A 6 -2.45 9.71 -2.69
N GLN A 7 -1.73 10.07 -1.62
CA GLN A 7 -0.49 9.36 -1.26
C GLN A 7 -0.76 7.91 -0.90
N LEU A 8 -1.81 7.63 -0.13
CA LEU A 8 -2.18 6.25 0.22
C LEU A 8 -2.51 5.42 -1.02
N ILE A 9 -3.21 6.01 -2.00
CA ILE A 9 -3.55 5.35 -3.27
C ILE A 9 -2.29 5.03 -4.08
N ALA A 10 -1.38 6.00 -4.19
CA ALA A 10 -0.10 5.80 -4.87
C ALA A 10 0.76 4.74 -4.17
N ASP A 11 0.66 4.64 -2.86
CA ASP A 11 1.37 3.63 -2.09
C ASP A 11 0.84 2.21 -2.30
N ILE A 12 -0.48 2.05 -2.31
CA ILE A 12 -1.12 0.77 -2.64
C ILE A 12 -0.67 0.31 -4.03
N GLU A 13 -0.66 1.21 -5.02
CA GLU A 13 -0.19 0.87 -6.37
C GLU A 13 1.29 0.47 -6.38
N ASN A 14 2.17 1.21 -5.69
CA ASN A 14 3.58 0.83 -5.58
C ASN A 14 3.77 -0.53 -4.89
N LEU A 15 3.02 -0.80 -3.81
CA LEU A 15 3.12 -2.06 -3.07
C LEU A 15 2.65 -3.26 -3.89
N LEU A 16 1.60 -3.11 -4.71
CA LEU A 16 1.16 -4.16 -5.62
C LEU A 16 2.16 -4.42 -6.75
N ASN A 17 2.88 -3.39 -7.19
CA ASN A 17 3.87 -3.46 -8.28
C ASN A 17 5.31 -3.69 -7.80
N ARG A 18 5.53 -3.87 -6.50
CA ARG A 18 6.87 -3.96 -5.90
C ARG A 18 7.67 -5.19 -6.35
N TYR A 19 6.99 -6.22 -6.85
CA TYR A 19 7.60 -7.46 -7.32
C TYR A 19 7.57 -7.54 -8.84
N ASP A 20 8.76 -7.52 -9.45
CA ASP A 20 9.00 -7.56 -10.91
C ASP A 20 8.39 -8.80 -11.60
N GLU A 21 8.12 -9.88 -10.85
CA GLU A 21 7.51 -11.12 -11.37
C GLU A 21 5.98 -11.05 -11.54
N VAL A 22 5.32 -10.04 -10.97
CA VAL A 22 3.85 -9.92 -11.03
C VAL A 22 3.52 -8.87 -12.09
N LYS A 23 2.63 -9.22 -13.03
CA LYS A 23 2.15 -8.26 -14.05
C LYS A 23 1.75 -6.95 -13.38
N PRO A 24 2.12 -5.79 -13.97
CA PRO A 24 1.88 -4.52 -13.33
C PRO A 24 0.39 -4.36 -13.07
N THR A 25 0.04 -4.24 -11.80
CA THR A 25 -1.32 -4.01 -11.34
C THR A 25 -1.54 -2.51 -11.31
N HIS A 26 -2.24 -2.02 -12.33
CA HIS A 26 -2.68 -0.64 -12.35
C HIS A 26 -3.97 -0.53 -11.56
N ILE A 27 -3.96 0.28 -10.50
CA ILE A 27 -5.19 0.56 -9.76
C ILE A 27 -5.81 1.78 -10.39
N ASN A 28 -7.12 1.72 -10.67
CA ASN A 28 -7.83 2.94 -11.01
C ASN A 28 -7.98 3.78 -9.72
N PRO A 29 -7.31 4.94 -9.60
CA PRO A 29 -7.39 5.79 -8.42
C PRO A 29 -8.83 6.26 -8.16
N GLU A 30 -9.66 6.32 -9.20
CA GLU A 30 -11.06 6.66 -9.06
C GLU A 30 -11.87 5.62 -8.29
N LEU A 31 -11.40 4.37 -8.20
CA LEU A 31 -12.05 3.34 -7.38
C LEU A 31 -11.71 3.51 -5.90
N LEU A 32 -10.48 3.96 -5.61
CA LEU A 32 -9.97 4.12 -4.25
C LEU A 32 -10.31 5.49 -3.64
N GLN A 33 -10.61 6.51 -4.45
CA GLN A 33 -10.98 7.85 -3.96
C GLN A 33 -12.24 7.85 -3.07
N PHE A 34 -13.15 6.91 -3.35
CA PHE A 34 -14.40 6.74 -2.60
C PHE A 34 -14.21 6.04 -1.26
N LEU A 35 -13.04 5.44 -1.04
CA LEU A 35 -12.72 4.78 0.21
C LEU A 35 -12.24 5.80 1.23
N ASP A 36 -12.58 5.55 2.49
CA ASP A 36 -12.08 6.36 3.59
C ASP A 36 -10.61 6.08 3.85
N ARG A 37 -9.94 7.06 4.46
CA ARG A 37 -8.53 6.96 4.83
C ARG A 37 -8.24 5.66 5.57
N GLN A 38 -9.08 5.29 6.55
CA GLN A 38 -8.92 4.03 7.29
C GLN A 38 -9.00 2.79 6.41
N THR A 39 -9.90 2.76 5.42
CA THR A 39 -10.00 1.63 4.50
C THR A 39 -8.75 1.51 3.64
N LEU A 40 -8.24 2.63 3.13
CA LEU A 40 -6.98 2.65 2.38
C LEU A 40 -5.82 2.15 3.25
N LEU A 41 -5.76 2.57 4.51
CA LEU A 41 -4.74 2.11 5.45
C LEU A 41 -4.84 0.59 5.72
N SER A 42 -6.05 0.04 5.88
CA SER A 42 -6.25 -1.41 6.04
C SER A 42 -5.88 -2.22 4.81
N ILE A 43 -6.06 -1.66 3.61
CA ILE A 43 -5.62 -2.30 2.36
C ILE A 43 -4.09 -2.39 2.33
N ILE A 44 -3.40 -1.30 2.66
CA ILE A 44 -1.94 -1.25 2.75
C ILE A 44 -1.43 -2.29 3.76
N ASP A 45 -1.98 -2.31 4.98
CA ASP A 45 -1.62 -3.29 6.01
C ASP A 45 -1.86 -4.73 5.54
N SER A 46 -2.97 -5.00 4.84
CA SER A 46 -3.25 -6.34 4.28
C SER A 46 -2.25 -6.77 3.21
N ILE A 47 -1.89 -5.86 2.29
CA ILE A 47 -0.90 -6.13 1.24
C ILE A 47 0.47 -6.41 1.87
N LEU A 48 0.86 -5.57 2.82
CA LEU A 48 2.14 -5.73 3.51
C LEU A 48 2.20 -7.04 4.28
N ARG A 49 1.17 -7.38 5.06
CA ARG A 49 1.12 -8.66 5.80
C ARG A 49 1.15 -9.88 4.89
N GLN A 50 0.49 -9.82 3.73
CA GLN A 50 0.56 -10.90 2.75
C GLN A 50 1.99 -11.11 2.24
N GLN A 51 2.72 -10.01 2.03
CA GLN A 51 4.08 -9.99 1.53
C GLN A 51 5.16 -10.07 2.63
N GLU A 52 4.82 -9.84 3.91
CA GLU A 52 5.70 -9.93 5.09
C GLU A 52 6.13 -11.38 5.33
N LYS A 53 5.30 -12.35 4.90
CA LYS A 53 5.67 -13.76 4.81
C LYS A 53 6.78 -14.03 3.78
N THR A 54 7.15 -13.04 2.97
CA THR A 54 7.97 -13.22 1.77
C THR A 54 9.26 -12.40 1.78
N ASN A 55 9.37 -11.27 2.50
CA ASN A 55 10.62 -10.45 2.51
C ASN A 55 10.80 -9.49 3.70
N GLU A 56 12.06 -9.30 4.14
CA GLU A 56 12.47 -8.34 5.19
C GLU A 56 12.21 -6.87 4.81
N THR A 57 12.27 -6.52 3.52
CA THR A 57 12.06 -5.15 3.01
C THR A 57 10.62 -4.64 3.18
N ASN A 58 9.67 -5.53 3.48
CA ASN A 58 8.30 -5.15 3.82
C ASN A 58 8.18 -4.67 5.26
N ILE A 59 9.04 -5.16 6.16
CA ILE A 59 9.01 -4.78 7.58
C ILE A 59 9.44 -3.31 7.73
N GLU A 60 10.53 -2.89 7.09
CA GLU A 60 10.97 -1.48 7.14
C GLU A 60 9.90 -0.52 6.61
N TRP A 61 9.23 -0.93 5.53
CA TRP A 61 8.15 -0.14 4.94
C TRP A 61 6.93 -0.06 5.88
N LEU A 62 6.57 -1.18 6.51
CA LEU A 62 5.51 -1.26 7.50
C LEU A 62 5.81 -0.40 8.74
N GLU A 63 7.07 -0.31 9.16
CA GLU A 63 7.49 0.56 10.27
C GLU A 63 7.41 2.05 9.91
N GLN A 64 7.83 2.43 8.70
CA GLN A 64 7.66 3.81 8.21
C GLN A 64 6.17 4.18 8.12
N PHE A 65 5.33 3.24 7.68
CA PHE A 65 3.88 3.44 7.58
C PHE A 65 3.19 3.58 8.94
N LYS A 66 3.60 2.79 9.94
CA LYS A 66 3.08 2.90 11.32
C LYS A 66 3.47 4.19 12.04
N GLN A 67 4.45 4.94 11.52
CA GLN A 67 4.82 6.26 12.05
C GLN A 67 3.93 7.41 11.55
N TYR A 68 3.05 7.16 10.57
CA TYR A 68 2.06 8.12 10.07
C TYR A 68 0.76 8.11 10.86
#